data_AF-A0A7S0T1G5-F1
#
_entry.id   AF-A0A7S0T1G5-F1
#
_cell.length_a   1.000
_cell.length_b   1.000
_cell.length_c   1.000
_cell.angle_alpha   90.00
_cell.angle_beta   90.00
_cell.angle_gamma   90.00
#
_symmetry.space_group_name_H-M   'P 1'
#
loop_
_entity.id
_entity.type
_entity.pdbx_description
1 polymer ?
#
loop_
_entity_poly.entity_id
_entity_poly.type
_entity_poly.pdbx_seq_one_letter_code
_entity_poly.pdbx_strand_id
1 'polypeptide(L)'
;DFINIKKINDDIFIYNSNDILIQNTWELPIVIQWSNSSINFKFETKHGDILFGIAFVPALDEEQSSEDLQVEIIVDVSKVNSSTEIIEGSFMIPCEGVVVFLWDNTFDWISNKQLSYHIEVIEPSFSLPDKERSQRCKEELNETIDELESLYNKQADLLDYIEYNSTSVSFQNEEFLTLNHELDSKSIEFEQLEQLVSKYSDIIETNKKLVSGLCIRCLNRYLLSQVFSYIDSSTRLSLVNKYWNSIITNPSTTKPSINLSNDLISSTMRKYTVQQLKNKLKNQNQNLTNQSIDLTIDLLGSQSLDETIVSSVNSTPTNRVNVLNNNNFQSTNTKINEALNETTNPIEKNNNVTFDYTIESFISFIDNEYYKIEKLDNEKRKVRRALKQWNALFERENNRLPSNLERKELVGKLYEDYHKLSYNIRLRTEKIDSLLFQYDLTSDKFLQLKQNPKMVWKGISKFKRSS
;
A
#
# COMPACT_ATOMS: atom_id res chain seq x y z
N ASP A 1 -34.24 -31.10 26.98
CA ASP A 1 -33.80 -31.89 28.15
C ASP A 1 -32.74 -32.92 27.79
N PHE A 2 -31.59 -32.49 27.26
CA PHE A 2 -30.62 -33.43 26.67
C PHE A 2 -29.56 -33.97 27.64
N ILE A 3 -29.35 -33.38 28.82
CA ILE A 3 -28.52 -33.95 29.89
C ILE A 3 -29.14 -33.55 31.23
N ASN A 4 -29.54 -34.51 32.06
CA ASN A 4 -30.06 -34.23 33.40
C ASN A 4 -28.88 -33.99 34.35
N ILE A 5 -28.32 -32.77 34.31
CA ILE A 5 -27.11 -32.32 35.03
C ILE A 5 -27.21 -32.50 36.57
N LYS A 6 -28.42 -32.73 37.11
CA LYS A 6 -28.66 -32.79 38.56
C LYS A 6 -28.15 -34.06 39.27
N LYS A 7 -27.49 -35.00 38.57
CA LYS A 7 -26.99 -36.26 39.15
C LYS A 7 -25.63 -36.71 38.61
N ILE A 8 -24.71 -35.79 38.36
CA ILE A 8 -23.32 -36.15 38.08
C ILE A 8 -22.59 -36.13 39.43
N ASN A 9 -22.51 -37.30 40.07
CA ASN A 9 -21.62 -37.49 41.21
C ASN A 9 -20.17 -37.54 40.69
N ASP A 10 -19.20 -37.29 41.56
CA ASP A 10 -17.78 -37.48 41.23
C ASP A 10 -17.56 -38.94 40.80
N ASP A 11 -16.77 -39.13 39.73
CA ASP A 11 -16.41 -40.46 39.26
C ASP A 11 -15.35 -41.04 40.20
N ILE A 12 -15.68 -42.18 40.81
CA ILE A 12 -14.79 -42.88 41.76
C ILE A 12 -14.28 -44.15 41.07
N PHE A 13 -12.98 -44.18 40.82
CA PHE A 13 -12.29 -45.35 40.28
C PHE A 13 -11.62 -46.11 41.42
N ILE A 14 -11.90 -47.41 41.50
CA ILE A 14 -11.39 -48.27 42.57
C ILE A 14 -10.42 -49.28 41.96
N TYR A 15 -9.19 -49.30 42.48
CA TYR A 15 -8.15 -50.26 42.15
C TYR A 15 -7.89 -51.11 43.40
N ASN A 16 -8.16 -52.40 43.33
CA ASN A 16 -7.96 -53.29 44.47
C ASN A 16 -7.40 -54.66 44.06
N SER A 17 -6.67 -55.28 44.99
CA SER A 17 -6.21 -56.65 44.89
C SER A 17 -5.95 -57.20 46.29
N ASN A 18 -6.08 -58.52 46.48
CA ASN A 18 -6.05 -59.15 47.81
C ASN A 18 -4.92 -60.19 47.98
N ASP A 19 -4.12 -60.46 46.96
CA ASP A 19 -3.07 -61.50 47.02
C ASP A 19 -2.02 -61.35 45.91
N ILE A 20 -1.32 -60.21 45.88
CA ILE A 20 -0.20 -60.02 44.94
C ILE A 20 1.09 -60.50 45.58
N LEU A 21 1.73 -61.48 44.96
CA LEU A 21 3.04 -61.95 45.42
C LEU A 21 4.14 -61.01 44.95
N ILE A 22 4.85 -60.38 45.88
CA ILE A 22 5.98 -59.49 45.61
C ILE A 22 7.28 -60.21 45.97
N GLN A 23 8.07 -60.52 44.94
CA GLN A 23 9.41 -61.11 45.10
C GLN A 23 10.48 -60.01 45.16
N ASN A 24 10.49 -59.12 44.17
CA ASN A 24 11.45 -58.02 44.05
C ASN A 24 10.74 -56.68 44.18
N THR A 25 10.11 -56.21 43.11
CA THR A 25 9.38 -54.94 43.07
C THR A 25 8.04 -55.13 42.38
N TRP A 26 7.06 -54.34 42.78
CA TRP A 26 5.75 -54.25 42.13
C TRP A 26 5.37 -52.78 41.98
N GLU A 27 4.97 -52.41 40.77
CA GLU A 27 4.59 -51.04 40.41
C GLU A 27 3.14 -51.05 39.91
N LEU A 28 2.33 -50.14 40.43
CA LEU A 28 0.98 -49.90 39.93
C LEU A 28 0.89 -48.47 39.38
N PRO A 29 0.97 -48.30 38.04
CA PRO A 29 0.71 -47.02 37.41
C PRO A 29 -0.79 -46.76 37.32
N ILE A 30 -1.22 -45.58 37.79
CA ILE A 30 -2.59 -45.09 37.71
C ILE A 30 -2.57 -43.79 36.92
N VAL A 31 -3.30 -43.77 35.80
CA VAL A 31 -3.44 -42.58 34.95
C VAL A 31 -4.48 -41.66 35.56
N ILE A 32 -4.11 -40.40 35.78
CA ILE A 32 -4.98 -39.34 36.28
C ILE A 32 -5.34 -38.44 35.11
N GLN A 33 -6.63 -38.42 34.75
CA GLN A 33 -7.13 -37.67 33.60
C GLN A 33 -7.53 -36.24 33.95
N TRP A 34 -7.73 -35.94 35.24
CA TRP A 34 -8.21 -34.64 35.68
C TRP A 34 -7.34 -34.07 36.78
N SER A 35 -6.96 -32.80 36.63
CA SER A 35 -6.35 -32.00 37.68
C SER A 35 -7.22 -31.97 38.94
N ASN A 36 -6.59 -31.89 40.11
CA ASN A 36 -7.23 -31.90 41.44
C ASN A 36 -7.98 -33.19 41.78
N SER A 37 -7.58 -34.31 41.17
CA SER A 37 -8.07 -35.63 41.59
C SER A 37 -7.53 -35.99 42.98
N SER A 38 -8.39 -36.52 43.84
CA SER A 38 -8.02 -36.96 45.18
C SER A 38 -7.80 -38.47 45.19
N ILE A 39 -6.67 -38.92 45.71
CA ILE A 39 -6.35 -40.34 45.82
C ILE A 39 -6.33 -40.74 47.28
N ASN A 40 -7.13 -41.74 47.63
CA ASN A 40 -7.10 -42.40 48.94
C ASN A 40 -6.55 -43.81 48.74
N PHE A 41 -5.56 -44.21 49.52
CA PHE A 41 -5.01 -45.55 49.45
C PHE A 41 -4.96 -46.22 50.82
N LYS A 42 -5.07 -47.54 50.82
CA LYS A 42 -4.75 -48.39 51.96
C LYS A 42 -4.19 -49.72 51.50
N PHE A 43 -3.21 -50.28 52.22
CA PHE A 43 -2.67 -51.59 51.92
C PHE A 43 -2.11 -52.30 53.16
N GLU A 44 -1.96 -53.61 53.05
CA GLU A 44 -1.32 -54.49 54.05
C GLU A 44 -0.49 -55.57 53.34
N THR A 45 0.50 -56.12 54.04
CA THR A 45 1.33 -57.23 53.53
C THR A 45 1.34 -58.40 54.49
N LYS A 46 1.25 -59.63 53.98
CA LYS A 46 1.58 -60.82 54.78
C LYS A 46 3.07 -61.12 54.66
N HIS A 47 3.60 -61.69 55.74
CA HIS A 47 4.99 -62.17 55.84
C HIS A 47 6.05 -61.08 55.97
N GLY A 48 5.71 -59.96 56.60
CA GLY A 48 6.66 -58.94 57.05
C GLY A 48 6.49 -57.58 56.37
N ASP A 49 7.35 -56.65 56.78
CA ASP A 49 7.41 -55.27 56.30
C ASP A 49 7.73 -55.19 54.79
N ILE A 50 7.50 -54.02 54.19
CA ILE A 50 7.87 -53.74 52.79
C ILE A 50 8.42 -52.32 52.65
N LEU A 51 9.21 -52.03 51.62
CA LEU A 51 9.51 -50.65 51.22
C LEU A 51 8.34 -50.14 50.38
N PHE A 52 7.87 -48.94 50.68
CA PHE A 52 6.74 -48.32 49.99
C PHE A 52 7.08 -46.88 49.63
N GLY A 53 6.71 -46.47 48.41
CA GLY A 53 6.80 -45.09 47.95
C GLY A 53 5.77 -44.77 46.87
N ILE A 54 5.56 -43.48 46.64
CA ILE A 54 4.63 -42.97 45.63
C ILE A 54 5.34 -41.89 44.82
N ALA A 55 5.36 -42.06 43.51
CA ALA A 55 5.89 -41.09 42.56
C ALA A 55 4.79 -40.58 41.63
N PHE A 56 4.93 -39.37 41.14
CA PHE A 56 4.03 -38.76 40.16
C PHE A 56 4.83 -38.26 38.96
N VAL A 57 4.34 -38.59 37.77
CA VAL A 57 4.89 -38.15 36.50
C VAL A 57 3.84 -37.28 35.83
N PRO A 58 4.00 -35.94 35.82
CA PRO A 58 3.04 -35.06 35.17
C PRO A 58 2.98 -35.34 33.66
N ALA A 59 1.79 -35.19 33.07
CA ALA A 59 1.64 -35.21 31.62
C ALA A 59 2.38 -34.01 31.02
N LEU A 60 3.08 -34.22 29.90
CA LEU A 60 3.78 -33.16 29.20
C LEU A 60 2.78 -32.20 28.55
N ASP A 61 2.88 -30.92 28.88
CA ASP A 61 2.32 -29.87 28.04
C ASP A 61 3.04 -29.92 26.67
N GLU A 62 2.31 -29.76 25.56
CA GLU A 62 2.84 -29.88 24.18
C GLU A 62 4.06 -28.99 23.90
N GLU A 63 4.33 -28.00 24.76
CA GLU A 63 5.44 -27.06 24.64
C GLU A 63 6.70 -27.46 25.43
N GLN A 64 6.66 -28.48 26.30
CA GLN A 64 7.80 -28.91 27.10
C GLN A 64 8.57 -30.06 26.45
N SER A 65 9.90 -29.93 26.36
CA SER A 65 10.80 -30.97 25.87
C SER A 65 10.73 -32.22 26.74
N SER A 66 10.70 -33.40 26.12
CA SER A 66 10.71 -34.71 26.78
C SER A 66 11.91 -34.95 27.71
N GLU A 67 12.94 -34.10 27.63
CA GLU A 67 14.15 -34.17 28.46
C GLU A 67 13.96 -33.56 29.87
N ASP A 68 12.86 -32.84 30.11
CA ASP A 68 12.59 -32.13 31.38
C ASP A 68 11.49 -32.79 32.24
N LEU A 69 11.15 -34.05 31.99
CA LEU A 69 10.20 -34.81 32.80
C LEU A 69 10.69 -34.95 34.24
N GLN A 70 10.25 -34.04 35.11
CA GLN A 70 10.53 -34.10 36.54
C GLN A 70 9.56 -35.08 37.19
N VAL A 71 10.10 -36.22 37.63
CA VAL A 71 9.37 -37.14 38.49
C VAL A 71 9.26 -36.51 39.87
N GLU A 72 8.05 -36.22 40.31
CA GLU A 72 7.76 -35.69 41.63
C GLU A 72 7.59 -36.85 42.63
N ILE A 73 8.30 -36.80 43.76
CA ILE A 73 8.18 -37.81 44.81
C ILE A 73 7.11 -37.33 45.79
N ILE A 74 5.96 -38.01 45.81
CA ILE A 74 4.86 -37.71 46.74
C ILE A 74 5.15 -38.33 48.11
N VAL A 75 5.62 -39.59 48.11
CA VAL A 75 6.02 -40.31 49.32
C VAL A 75 7.36 -40.98 49.06
N ASP A 76 8.37 -40.59 49.83
CA ASP A 76 9.70 -41.19 49.76
C ASP A 76 9.66 -42.70 50.06
N VAL A 77 10.43 -43.47 49.29
CA VAL A 77 10.54 -44.92 49.47
C VAL A 77 11.11 -45.21 50.85
N SER A 78 10.29 -45.76 51.73
CA SER A 78 10.65 -46.04 53.11
C SER A 78 10.06 -47.36 53.61
N LYS A 79 10.69 -47.94 54.63
CA LYS A 79 10.27 -49.22 55.19
C LYS A 79 9.07 -49.03 56.09
N VAL A 80 7.97 -49.71 55.79
CA VAL A 80 6.71 -49.63 56.54
C VAL A 80 6.32 -51.00 57.11
N ASN A 81 5.77 -51.00 58.32
CA ASN A 81 5.31 -52.22 58.99
C ASN A 81 3.87 -52.57 58.60
N SER A 82 3.67 -52.81 57.30
CA SER A 82 2.37 -53.15 56.70
C SER A 82 1.86 -54.56 57.06
N SER A 83 2.63 -55.34 57.82
CA SER A 83 2.23 -56.67 58.28
C SER A 83 1.54 -56.70 59.63
N THR A 84 1.76 -55.65 60.42
CA THR A 84 1.12 -55.49 61.72
C THR A 84 -0.07 -54.54 61.64
N GLU A 85 0.05 -53.48 60.83
CA GLU A 85 -0.95 -52.41 60.71
C GLU A 85 -1.22 -52.10 59.23
N ILE A 86 -2.47 -51.76 58.91
CA ILE A 86 -2.85 -51.29 57.58
C ILE A 86 -2.26 -49.90 57.39
N ILE A 87 -1.51 -49.70 56.30
CA ILE A 87 -0.95 -48.40 55.93
C ILE A 87 -1.99 -47.70 55.06
N GLU A 88 -2.40 -46.49 55.45
CA GLU A 88 -3.35 -45.67 54.72
C GLU A 88 -2.87 -44.23 54.55
N GLY A 89 -3.36 -43.55 53.52
CA GLY A 89 -3.05 -42.16 53.26
C GLY A 89 -3.93 -41.55 52.17
N SER A 90 -3.88 -40.23 52.05
CA SER A 90 -4.54 -39.49 50.98
C SER A 90 -3.73 -38.29 50.53
N PHE A 91 -3.85 -37.96 49.25
CA PHE A 91 -3.22 -36.79 48.64
C PHE A 91 -4.01 -36.32 47.42
N MET A 92 -3.83 -35.05 47.03
CA MET A 92 -4.43 -34.49 45.81
C MET A 92 -3.36 -34.31 44.74
N ILE A 93 -3.74 -34.61 43.51
CA ILE A 93 -2.88 -34.47 42.34
C ILE A 93 -3.18 -33.14 41.63
N PRO A 94 -2.22 -32.23 41.45
CA PRO A 94 -2.48 -30.89 40.92
C PRO A 94 -2.79 -30.86 39.42
N CYS A 95 -2.28 -31.82 38.64
CA CYS A 95 -2.40 -31.84 37.18
C CYS A 95 -2.54 -33.27 36.63
N GLU A 96 -2.84 -33.38 35.34
CA GLU A 96 -2.94 -34.67 34.65
C GLU A 96 -1.58 -35.39 34.63
N GLY A 97 -1.57 -36.72 34.68
CA GLY A 97 -0.33 -37.48 34.71
C GLY A 97 -0.49 -38.93 35.12
N VAL A 98 0.60 -39.55 35.58
CA VAL A 98 0.63 -40.93 36.05
C VAL A 98 1.18 -40.98 37.48
N VAL A 99 0.37 -41.51 38.40
CA VAL A 99 0.79 -41.82 39.76
C VAL A 99 1.26 -43.27 39.80
N VAL A 100 2.47 -43.50 40.31
CA VAL A 100 3.07 -44.83 40.42
C VAL A 100 3.20 -45.19 41.89
N PHE A 101 2.46 -46.20 42.32
CA PHE A 101 2.63 -46.83 43.63
C PHE A 101 3.71 -47.90 43.51
N LEU A 102 4.76 -47.80 44.33
CA LEU A 102 5.90 -48.70 44.34
C LEU A 102 5.93 -49.50 45.66
N TRP A 103 5.93 -50.82 45.53
CA TRP A 103 6.19 -51.74 46.63
C TRP A 103 7.46 -52.54 46.34
N ASP A 104 8.47 -52.40 47.19
CA ASP A 104 9.81 -52.95 47.01
C ASP A 104 10.18 -53.91 48.16
N ASN A 105 10.49 -55.15 47.80
CA ASN A 105 10.89 -56.25 48.67
C ASN A 105 12.37 -56.65 48.46
N THR A 106 13.16 -55.85 47.75
CA THR A 106 14.58 -56.15 47.46
C THR A 106 15.45 -56.32 48.72
N PHE A 107 15.02 -55.80 49.87
CA PHE A 107 15.74 -55.97 51.14
C PHE A 107 15.49 -57.34 51.82
N ASP A 108 14.41 -58.06 51.48
CA ASP A 108 14.09 -59.39 52.03
C ASP A 108 14.15 -60.46 50.94
N TRP A 109 15.32 -61.09 50.87
CA TRP A 109 15.63 -62.15 49.92
C TRP A 109 15.11 -63.54 50.34
N ILE A 110 14.53 -63.66 51.53
CA ILE A 110 14.12 -64.96 52.11
C ILE A 110 12.61 -65.16 51.94
N SER A 111 11.81 -64.12 52.17
CA SER A 111 10.36 -64.25 52.21
C SER A 111 9.64 -63.32 51.24
N ASN A 112 8.89 -63.95 50.32
CA ASN A 112 7.97 -63.24 49.43
C ASN A 112 6.82 -62.64 50.23
N LYS A 113 6.44 -61.41 49.90
CA LYS A 113 5.30 -60.71 50.52
C LYS A 113 4.03 -60.97 49.73
N GLN A 114 2.90 -61.10 50.43
CA GLN A 114 1.58 -61.07 49.79
C GLN A 114 0.93 -59.71 50.08
N LEU A 115 0.77 -58.89 49.05
CA LEU A 115 0.18 -57.55 49.13
C LEU A 115 -1.33 -57.61 48.89
N SER A 116 -2.07 -56.94 49.78
CA SER A 116 -3.47 -56.55 49.58
C SER A 116 -3.54 -55.02 49.56
N TYR A 117 -4.15 -54.43 48.53
CA TYR A 117 -4.31 -52.97 48.44
C TYR A 117 -5.72 -52.58 47.98
N HIS A 118 -6.11 -51.37 48.35
CA HIS A 118 -7.34 -50.70 47.92
C HIS A 118 -7.03 -49.21 47.72
N ILE A 119 -7.15 -48.74 46.49
CA ILE A 119 -6.87 -47.36 46.08
C ILE A 119 -8.13 -46.81 45.42
N GLU A 120 -8.60 -45.67 45.90
CA GLU A 120 -9.73 -44.92 45.35
C GLU A 120 -9.20 -43.63 44.73
N VAL A 121 -9.53 -43.41 43.46
CA VAL A 121 -9.27 -42.16 42.74
C VAL A 121 -10.61 -41.46 42.58
N ILE A 122 -10.74 -40.31 43.21
CA ILE A 122 -11.92 -39.44 43.15
C ILE A 122 -11.57 -38.31 42.18
N GLU A 123 -12.07 -38.41 40.96
CA GLU A 123 -11.89 -37.36 39.96
C GLU A 123 -12.95 -36.27 40.18
N PRO A 124 -12.60 -34.97 40.13
CA PRO A 124 -13.57 -33.91 40.35
C PRO A 124 -14.67 -33.99 39.29
N SER A 125 -15.94 -33.85 39.71
CA SER A 125 -17.05 -33.87 38.76
C SER A 125 -16.82 -32.86 37.64
N PHE A 126 -17.17 -33.27 36.42
CA PHE A 126 -17.14 -32.45 35.20
C PHE A 126 -17.76 -31.06 35.38
N SER A 127 -18.62 -30.87 36.38
CA SER A 127 -19.28 -29.60 36.70
C SER A 127 -18.34 -28.43 36.95
N LEU A 128 -17.17 -28.64 37.59
CA LEU A 128 -16.28 -27.54 37.96
C LEU A 128 -15.38 -27.11 36.79
N PRO A 129 -14.65 -28.02 36.11
CA PRO A 129 -13.90 -27.67 34.90
C PRO A 129 -14.81 -27.14 33.78
N ASP A 130 -16.02 -27.69 33.63
CA ASP A 130 -16.97 -27.22 32.61
C ASP A 130 -17.51 -25.82 32.91
N LYS A 131 -17.68 -25.47 34.19
CA LYS A 131 -18.06 -24.11 34.60
C LYS A 131 -16.93 -23.12 34.30
N GLU A 132 -15.69 -23.47 34.61
CA GLU A 132 -14.53 -22.63 34.30
C GLU A 132 -14.32 -22.47 32.79
N ARG A 133 -14.45 -23.57 32.04
CA ARG A 133 -14.42 -23.56 30.57
C ARG A 133 -15.54 -22.68 30.00
N SER A 134 -16.77 -22.86 30.47
CA SER A 134 -17.93 -22.08 30.04
C SER A 134 -17.79 -20.59 30.37
N GLN A 135 -17.20 -20.26 31.53
CA GLN A 135 -16.93 -18.88 31.92
C GLN A 135 -15.89 -18.24 30.99
N ARG A 136 -14.75 -18.93 30.73
CA ARG A 136 -13.73 -18.47 29.79
C ARG A 136 -14.29 -18.28 28.38
N CYS A 137 -15.02 -19.26 27.87
CA CYS A 137 -15.66 -19.16 26.55
C CYS A 137 -16.67 -18.01 26.47
N LYS A 138 -17.38 -17.71 27.57
CA LYS A 138 -18.32 -16.58 27.62
C LYS A 138 -17.59 -15.24 27.58
N GLU A 139 -16.46 -15.11 28.25
CA GLU A 139 -15.62 -13.91 28.23
C GLU A 139 -15.06 -13.65 26.82
N GLU A 140 -14.47 -14.67 26.20
CA GLU A 140 -13.95 -14.62 24.83
C GLU A 140 -15.05 -14.34 23.79
N LEU A 141 -16.25 -14.92 23.98
CA LEU A 141 -17.40 -14.63 23.14
C LEU A 141 -17.83 -13.17 23.23
N ASN A 142 -17.86 -12.59 24.44
CA ASN A 142 -18.21 -11.18 24.62
C ASN A 142 -17.18 -10.26 23.95
N GLU A 143 -15.88 -10.54 24.12
CA GLU A 143 -14.82 -9.77 23.46
C GLU A 143 -14.94 -9.82 21.93
N THR A 144 -15.26 -11.00 21.38
CA THR A 144 -15.48 -11.18 19.94
C THR A 144 -16.71 -10.39 19.46
N ILE A 145 -17.79 -10.36 20.25
CA ILE A 145 -18.99 -9.56 19.94
C ILE A 145 -18.64 -8.07 19.92
N ASP A 146 -17.93 -7.58 20.92
CA ASP A 146 -17.52 -6.17 21.01
C ASP A 146 -16.61 -5.78 19.83
N GLU A 147 -15.68 -6.65 19.43
CA GLU A 147 -14.84 -6.44 18.25
C GLU A 147 -15.69 -6.38 16.97
N LEU A 148 -16.63 -7.32 16.79
CA LEU A 148 -17.53 -7.33 15.64
C LEU A 148 -18.38 -6.05 15.57
N GLU A 149 -18.95 -5.59 16.67
CA GLU A 149 -19.70 -4.33 16.72
C GLU A 149 -18.83 -3.14 16.31
N SER A 150 -17.58 -3.08 16.78
CA SER A 150 -16.63 -2.03 16.39
C SER A 150 -16.32 -2.04 14.88
N LEU A 151 -16.22 -3.23 14.29
CA LEU A 151 -15.98 -3.41 12.86
C LEU A 151 -17.19 -3.02 12.02
N TYR A 152 -18.41 -3.34 12.47
CA TYR A 152 -19.64 -2.89 11.80
C TYR A 152 -19.77 -1.37 11.81
N ASN A 153 -19.46 -0.71 12.93
CA ASN A 153 -19.48 0.76 13.01
C ASN A 153 -18.45 1.38 12.05
N LYS A 154 -17.22 0.85 12.03
CA LYS A 154 -16.17 1.30 11.11
C LYS A 154 -16.54 1.07 9.63
N GLN A 155 -17.26 -0.02 9.35
CA GLN A 155 -17.78 -0.27 8.00
C GLN A 155 -18.81 0.79 7.59
N ALA A 156 -19.72 1.17 8.48
CA ALA A 156 -20.69 2.23 8.23
C ALA A 156 -19.99 3.57 7.95
N ASP A 157 -19.04 3.98 8.79
CA ASP A 157 -18.26 5.21 8.59
C ASP A 157 -17.54 5.25 7.24
N LEU A 158 -16.99 4.11 6.80
CA LEU A 158 -16.32 4.00 5.51
C LEU A 158 -17.29 4.09 4.33
N LEU A 159 -18.51 3.56 4.46
CA LEU A 159 -19.54 3.68 3.44
C LEU A 159 -19.99 5.14 3.28
N ASP A 160 -20.21 5.85 4.39
CA ASP A 160 -20.54 7.28 4.38
C ASP A 160 -19.42 8.10 3.72
N TYR A 161 -18.16 7.76 4.02
CA TYR A 161 -17.00 8.40 3.39
C TYR A 161 -16.90 8.12 1.87
N ILE A 162 -17.23 6.90 1.44
CA ILE A 162 -17.30 6.55 0.01
C ILE A 162 -18.40 7.35 -0.70
N GLU A 163 -19.59 7.46 -0.10
CA GLU A 163 -20.71 8.23 -0.66
C GLU A 163 -20.36 9.73 -0.78
N TYR A 164 -19.75 10.29 0.26
CA TYR A 164 -19.26 11.67 0.25
C TYR A 164 -18.26 11.91 -0.89
N ASN A 165 -17.24 11.05 -1.03
CA ASN A 165 -16.25 11.18 -2.09
C ASN A 165 -16.85 10.97 -3.48
N SER A 166 -17.80 10.04 -3.63
CA SER A 166 -18.52 9.83 -4.89
C SER A 166 -19.28 11.08 -5.31
N THR A 167 -19.94 11.75 -4.37
CA THR A 167 -20.65 13.01 -4.60
C THR A 167 -19.69 14.13 -4.98
N SER A 168 -18.55 14.24 -4.27
CA SER A 168 -17.51 15.22 -4.57
C SER A 168 -16.90 15.03 -5.97
N VAL A 169 -16.61 13.77 -6.36
CA VAL A 169 -16.12 13.44 -7.70
C VAL A 169 -17.17 13.78 -8.77
N SER A 170 -18.45 13.53 -8.52
CA SER A 170 -19.52 13.91 -9.45
C SER A 170 -19.56 15.43 -9.67
N PHE A 171 -19.42 16.21 -8.60
CA PHE A 171 -19.39 17.68 -8.68
C PHE A 171 -18.18 18.18 -9.49
N GLN A 172 -16.99 17.66 -9.21
CA GLN A 172 -15.78 18.01 -9.95
C GLN A 172 -15.87 17.64 -11.43
N ASN A 173 -16.51 16.52 -11.75
CA ASN A 173 -16.73 16.10 -13.13
C ASN A 173 -17.70 17.03 -13.87
N GLU A 174 -18.73 17.54 -13.19
CA GLU A 174 -19.63 18.55 -13.76
C GLU A 174 -18.89 19.86 -14.03
N GLU A 175 -18.05 20.33 -13.11
CA GLU A 175 -17.19 21.51 -13.29
C GLU A 175 -16.19 21.32 -14.46
N PHE A 176 -15.62 20.13 -14.59
CA PHE A 176 -14.75 19.81 -15.72
C PHE A 176 -15.49 19.89 -17.07
N LEU A 177 -16.73 19.40 -17.13
CA LEU A 177 -17.55 19.46 -18.34
C LEU A 177 -17.92 20.90 -18.72
N THR A 178 -18.21 21.77 -17.74
CA THR A 178 -18.50 23.19 -18.01
C THR A 178 -17.27 23.92 -18.54
N LEU A 179 -16.10 23.70 -17.94
CA LEU A 179 -14.84 24.26 -18.41
C LEU A 179 -14.47 23.78 -19.82
N ASN A 180 -14.71 22.50 -20.13
CA ASN A 180 -14.43 21.96 -21.45
C ASN A 180 -15.34 22.58 -22.53
N HIS A 181 -16.61 22.80 -22.21
CA HIS A 181 -17.54 23.51 -23.09
C HIS A 181 -17.13 24.98 -23.32
N GLU A 182 -16.62 25.67 -22.29
CA GLU A 182 -16.09 27.03 -22.43
C GLU A 182 -14.85 27.06 -23.34
N LEU A 183 -13.94 26.10 -23.18
CA LEU A 183 -12.76 25.95 -24.02
C LEU A 183 -13.13 25.73 -25.49
N ASP A 184 -14.11 24.87 -25.76
CA ASP A 184 -14.63 24.63 -27.11
C ASP A 184 -15.22 25.92 -27.72
N SER A 185 -16.01 26.67 -26.94
CA SER A 185 -16.57 27.96 -27.38
C SER A 185 -15.47 28.97 -27.73
N LYS A 186 -14.40 29.04 -26.93
CA LYS A 186 -13.25 29.91 -27.19
C LYS A 186 -12.42 29.47 -28.38
N SER A 187 -12.28 28.16 -28.61
CA SER A 187 -11.63 27.63 -29.81
C SER A 187 -12.36 28.05 -31.08
N ILE A 188 -13.70 28.01 -31.07
CA ILE A 188 -14.53 28.48 -32.20
C ILE A 188 -14.36 30.00 -32.41
N GLU A 189 -14.38 30.80 -31.33
CA GLU A 189 -14.16 32.26 -31.41
C GLU A 189 -12.78 32.57 -32.02
N PHE A 190 -11.75 31.83 -31.59
CA PHE A 190 -10.39 31.97 -32.11
C PHE A 190 -10.31 31.66 -33.61
N GLU A 191 -10.91 30.55 -34.05
CA GLU A 191 -10.94 30.18 -35.48
C GLU A 191 -11.63 31.26 -36.33
N GLN A 192 -12.73 31.84 -35.84
CA GLN A 192 -13.41 32.95 -36.51
C GLN A 192 -12.52 34.19 -36.63
N LEU A 193 -11.74 34.50 -35.58
CA LEU A 193 -10.78 35.59 -35.60
C LEU A 193 -9.64 35.34 -36.59
N GLU A 194 -9.12 34.11 -36.67
CA GLU A 194 -8.09 33.74 -37.66
C GLU A 194 -8.61 33.90 -39.10
N GLN A 195 -9.85 33.47 -39.37
CA GLN A 195 -10.48 33.66 -40.67
C GLN A 195 -10.63 35.15 -41.03
N LEU A 196 -11.01 36.00 -40.06
CA LEU A 196 -11.07 37.45 -40.27
C LEU A 196 -9.68 38.06 -40.51
N VAL A 197 -8.67 37.65 -39.76
CA VAL A 197 -7.28 38.11 -39.96
C VAL A 197 -6.80 37.75 -41.36
N SER A 198 -7.04 36.52 -41.82
CA SER A 198 -6.73 36.06 -43.17
C SER A 198 -7.42 36.93 -44.24
N LYS A 199 -8.74 37.14 -44.10
CA LYS A 199 -9.52 38.00 -45.00
C LYS A 199 -8.98 39.43 -45.07
N TYR A 200 -8.62 40.04 -43.94
CA TYR A 200 -8.05 41.39 -43.92
C TYR A 200 -6.64 41.43 -44.50
N SER A 201 -5.83 40.38 -44.32
CA SER A 201 -4.53 40.24 -44.95
C SER A 201 -4.64 40.29 -46.48
N ASP A 202 -5.58 39.54 -47.05
CA ASP A 202 -5.84 39.53 -48.50
C ASP A 202 -6.27 40.91 -49.03
N ILE A 203 -7.14 41.59 -48.28
CA ILE A 203 -7.58 42.96 -48.61
C ILE A 203 -6.39 43.92 -48.57
N ILE A 204 -5.52 43.84 -47.56
CA ILE A 204 -4.33 44.67 -47.44
C ILE A 204 -3.38 44.41 -48.62
N GLU A 205 -3.14 43.16 -48.99
CA GLU A 205 -2.27 42.83 -50.12
C GLU A 205 -2.83 43.35 -51.45
N THR A 206 -4.14 43.20 -51.66
CA THR A 206 -4.84 43.74 -52.83
C THR A 206 -4.72 45.27 -52.89
N ASN A 207 -4.94 45.95 -51.76
CA ASN A 207 -4.82 47.40 -51.67
C ASN A 207 -3.38 47.88 -51.86
N LYS A 208 -2.36 47.16 -51.37
CA LYS A 208 -0.94 47.49 -51.62
C LYS A 208 -0.63 47.48 -53.13
N LYS A 209 -1.15 46.49 -53.87
CA LYS A 209 -1.02 46.42 -55.34
C LYS A 209 -1.72 47.61 -56.02
N LEU A 210 -2.94 47.95 -55.58
CA LEU A 210 -3.69 49.11 -56.10
C LEU A 210 -2.99 50.44 -55.84
N VAL A 211 -2.54 50.69 -54.60
CA VAL A 211 -1.84 51.92 -54.21
C VAL A 211 -0.61 52.12 -55.07
N SER A 212 0.19 51.07 -55.28
CA SER A 212 1.38 51.14 -56.14
C SER A 212 1.02 51.56 -57.56
N GLY A 213 -0.02 50.96 -58.15
CA GLY A 213 -0.50 51.33 -59.48
C GLY A 213 -1.07 52.76 -59.55
N LEU A 214 -1.77 53.21 -58.51
CA LEU A 214 -2.30 54.57 -58.43
C LEU A 214 -1.19 55.61 -58.27
N CYS A 215 -0.18 55.35 -57.44
CA CYS A 215 0.98 56.23 -57.30
C CYS A 215 1.70 56.47 -58.64
N ILE A 216 1.87 55.42 -59.45
CA ILE A 216 2.45 55.52 -60.80
C ILE A 216 1.57 56.41 -61.70
N ARG A 217 0.24 56.27 -61.64
CA ARG A 217 -0.70 57.09 -62.42
C ARG A 217 -0.71 58.56 -62.03
N CYS A 218 -0.31 58.88 -60.80
CA CYS A 218 -0.20 60.26 -60.31
C CYS A 218 1.10 60.95 -60.74
N LEU A 219 2.09 60.24 -61.30
CA LEU A 219 3.32 60.85 -61.79
C LEU A 219 3.06 61.60 -63.10
N ASN A 220 3.62 62.81 -63.23
CA ASN A 220 3.62 63.50 -64.51
C ASN A 220 4.50 62.75 -65.54
N ARG A 221 4.30 63.03 -66.83
CA ARG A 221 4.97 62.31 -67.93
C ARG A 221 6.50 62.30 -67.81
N TYR A 222 7.10 63.38 -67.31
CA TYR A 222 8.55 63.49 -67.15
C TYR A 222 9.07 62.58 -66.04
N LEU A 223 8.49 62.67 -64.83
CA LEU A 223 8.86 61.84 -63.69
C LEU A 223 8.58 60.36 -63.95
N LEU A 224 7.48 60.06 -64.64
CA LEU A 224 7.12 58.70 -65.05
C LEU A 224 8.20 58.08 -65.96
N SER A 225 8.68 58.84 -66.94
CA SER A 225 9.77 58.41 -67.84
C SER A 225 11.07 58.11 -67.06
N GLN A 226 11.42 58.98 -66.10
CA GLN A 226 12.58 58.77 -65.24
C GLN A 226 12.42 57.54 -64.35
N VAL A 227 11.29 57.39 -63.66
CA VAL A 227 11.02 56.23 -62.79
C VAL A 227 11.08 54.94 -63.60
N PHE A 228 10.50 54.91 -64.81
CA PHE A 228 10.62 53.74 -65.67
C PHE A 228 12.05 53.48 -66.10
N SER A 229 12.88 54.49 -66.36
CA SER A 229 14.29 54.24 -66.72
C SER A 229 15.07 53.44 -65.67
N TYR A 230 14.66 53.50 -64.39
CA TYR A 230 15.27 52.75 -63.29
C TYR A 230 14.63 51.37 -63.05
N ILE A 231 13.44 51.09 -63.57
CA ILE A 231 12.76 49.80 -63.40
C ILE A 231 13.23 48.85 -64.50
N ASP A 232 13.57 47.61 -64.16
CA ASP A 232 13.96 46.60 -65.15
C ASP A 232 12.81 46.31 -66.14
N SER A 233 13.16 46.14 -67.41
CA SER A 233 12.24 46.00 -68.54
C SER A 233 11.25 44.85 -68.37
N SER A 234 11.65 43.79 -67.66
CA SER A 234 10.83 42.62 -67.30
C SER A 234 9.66 42.98 -66.35
N THR A 235 9.87 43.91 -65.42
CA THR A 235 8.87 44.39 -64.45
C THR A 235 8.04 45.58 -64.92
N ARG A 236 8.46 46.31 -65.96
CA ARG A 236 7.75 47.51 -66.47
C ARG A 236 6.34 47.23 -66.98
N LEU A 237 6.11 46.04 -67.55
CA LEU A 237 4.86 45.71 -68.26
C LEU A 237 3.69 45.33 -67.34
N SER A 238 3.95 44.77 -66.17
CA SER A 238 2.89 44.34 -65.24
C SER A 238 2.32 45.47 -64.38
N LEU A 239 3.10 46.54 -64.18
CA LEU A 239 2.74 47.68 -63.33
C LEU A 239 1.93 48.76 -64.07
N VAL A 240 1.87 48.69 -65.39
CA VAL A 240 1.45 49.81 -66.25
C VAL A 240 0.28 49.35 -67.12
N ASN A 241 -0.89 49.97 -66.94
CA ASN A 241 -2.07 49.67 -67.79
C ASN A 241 -1.71 49.85 -69.27
N LYS A 242 -2.33 49.05 -70.17
CA LYS A 242 -2.24 49.15 -71.65
C LYS A 242 -2.23 50.60 -72.16
N TYR A 243 -3.04 51.48 -71.54
CA TYR A 243 -3.09 52.92 -71.85
C TYR A 243 -1.76 53.66 -71.67
N TRP A 244 -1.02 53.36 -70.60
CA TRP A 244 0.26 54.02 -70.33
C TRP A 244 1.40 53.37 -71.10
N ASN A 245 1.30 52.06 -71.32
CA ASN A 245 2.25 51.36 -72.18
C ASN A 245 2.23 51.95 -73.60
N SER A 246 1.04 52.26 -74.15
CA SER A 246 0.93 52.92 -75.46
C SER A 246 1.49 54.35 -75.49
N ILE A 247 1.37 55.12 -74.40
CA ILE A 247 1.98 56.46 -74.28
C ILE A 247 3.51 56.39 -74.23
N ILE A 248 4.06 55.37 -73.57
CA ILE A 248 5.51 55.17 -73.43
C ILE A 248 6.12 54.66 -74.74
N THR A 249 5.46 53.70 -75.41
CA THR A 249 5.97 53.10 -76.65
C THR A 249 5.79 54.02 -77.86
N ASN A 250 4.81 54.92 -77.87
CA ASN A 250 4.57 55.87 -78.95
C ASN A 250 4.53 57.33 -78.43
N PRO A 251 5.69 57.95 -78.19
CA PRO A 251 5.76 59.30 -77.61
C PRO A 251 5.23 60.43 -78.53
N SER A 252 4.97 60.17 -79.82
CA SER A 252 4.65 61.15 -80.85
C SER A 252 3.15 61.39 -81.11
N THR A 253 2.24 60.62 -80.50
CA THR A 253 0.79 60.77 -80.73
C THR A 253 0.09 61.55 -79.61
N THR A 254 -0.40 62.75 -79.99
CA THR A 254 -1.54 63.52 -79.45
C THR A 254 -1.68 63.74 -77.93
N LYS A 255 -1.67 65.04 -77.52
CA LYS A 255 -2.08 65.54 -76.20
C LYS A 255 -3.55 65.19 -75.92
N PRO A 256 -3.89 64.40 -74.88
CA PRO A 256 -5.24 64.37 -74.35
C PRO A 256 -5.40 65.47 -73.28
N SER A 257 -6.38 66.34 -73.46
CA SER A 257 -6.84 67.26 -72.42
C SER A 257 -7.67 66.48 -71.40
N ILE A 258 -7.04 66.04 -70.31
CA ILE A 258 -7.74 65.45 -69.17
C ILE A 258 -7.99 66.59 -68.17
N ASN A 259 -9.23 67.06 -68.11
CA ASN A 259 -9.72 67.90 -67.02
C ASN A 259 -9.92 66.99 -65.80
N LEU A 260 -8.93 66.98 -64.89
CA LEU A 260 -9.05 66.34 -63.59
C LEU A 260 -9.79 67.33 -62.66
N SER A 261 -11.09 67.13 -62.48
CA SER A 261 -11.84 67.77 -61.40
C SER A 261 -11.29 67.29 -60.05
N ASN A 262 -10.92 68.24 -59.20
CA ASN A 262 -10.20 68.08 -57.92
C ASN A 262 -11.00 67.42 -56.77
N ASP A 263 -12.18 66.87 -57.03
CA ASP A 263 -13.00 66.25 -55.99
C ASP A 263 -12.84 64.74 -56.07
N LEU A 264 -11.86 64.14 -55.38
CA LEU A 264 -11.95 62.77 -54.85
C LEU A 264 -10.67 62.35 -54.09
N ILE A 265 -10.26 63.14 -53.11
CA ILE A 265 -9.51 62.58 -51.96
C ILE A 265 -10.30 62.95 -50.72
N SER A 266 -11.40 62.22 -50.52
CA SER A 266 -12.17 62.27 -49.28
C SER A 266 -11.24 61.88 -48.13
N SER A 267 -11.07 62.83 -47.22
CA SER A 267 -10.25 62.81 -46.00
C SER A 267 -10.67 61.77 -44.95
N THR A 268 -11.47 60.77 -45.33
CA THR A 268 -12.14 59.85 -44.41
C THR A 268 -11.27 58.66 -43.98
N MET A 269 -10.17 58.36 -44.68
CA MET A 269 -9.38 57.15 -44.45
C MET A 269 -8.10 57.31 -43.62
N ARG A 270 -7.84 58.47 -42.98
CA ARG A 270 -6.61 58.70 -42.19
C ARG A 270 -6.77 58.78 -40.67
N LYS A 271 -7.92 58.40 -40.09
CA LYS A 271 -8.15 58.51 -38.63
C LYS A 271 -8.72 57.27 -37.93
N TYR A 272 -8.51 56.06 -38.45
CA TYR A 272 -8.62 54.85 -37.63
C TYR A 272 -7.20 54.40 -37.23
N THR A 273 -6.59 55.16 -36.32
CA THR A 273 -5.24 54.91 -35.81
C THR A 273 -5.21 53.61 -34.99
N VAL A 274 -4.17 52.81 -35.22
CA VAL A 274 -3.75 51.61 -34.47
C VAL A 274 -3.90 51.74 -32.94
N GLN A 275 -3.86 52.97 -32.41
CA GLN A 275 -4.11 53.29 -31.01
C GLN A 275 -5.51 52.91 -30.51
N GLN A 276 -6.57 53.04 -31.33
CA GLN A 276 -7.93 52.67 -30.94
C GLN A 276 -8.10 51.14 -30.86
N LEU A 277 -7.45 50.39 -31.75
CA LEU A 277 -7.42 48.92 -31.69
C LEU A 277 -6.59 48.44 -30.48
N LYS A 278 -5.44 49.06 -30.19
CA LYS A 278 -4.66 48.77 -28.98
C LYS A 278 -5.42 49.04 -27.69
N ASN A 279 -6.19 50.13 -27.63
CA ASN A 279 -7.01 50.45 -26.45
C ASN A 279 -8.19 49.48 -26.29
N LYS A 280 -8.79 49.01 -27.40
CA LYS A 280 -9.87 48.02 -27.34
C LYS A 280 -9.38 46.65 -26.84
N LEU A 281 -8.20 46.21 -27.30
CA LEU A 281 -7.52 45.00 -26.82
C LEU A 281 -7.07 45.11 -25.36
N LYS A 282 -6.55 46.27 -24.94
CA LYS A 282 -6.13 46.50 -23.55
C LYS A 282 -7.31 46.47 -22.57
N ASN A 283 -8.47 46.99 -22.97
CA ASN A 283 -9.69 46.97 -22.17
C ASN A 283 -10.31 45.56 -22.07
N GLN A 284 -10.21 44.74 -23.13
CA GLN A 284 -10.66 43.34 -23.06
C GLN A 284 -9.81 42.48 -22.11
N ASN A 285 -8.48 42.66 -22.11
CA ASN A 285 -7.60 41.94 -21.19
C ASN A 285 -7.79 42.37 -19.73
N GLN A 286 -8.06 43.66 -19.47
CA GLN A 286 -8.33 44.12 -18.09
C GLN A 286 -9.62 43.52 -17.51
N ASN A 287 -10.68 43.36 -18.32
CA ASN A 287 -11.92 42.72 -17.87
C ASN A 287 -11.73 41.23 -17.55
N LEU A 288 -10.88 40.52 -18.30
CA LEU A 288 -10.56 39.11 -18.03
C LEU A 288 -9.78 38.96 -16.71
N THR A 289 -8.78 39.81 -16.45
CA THR A 289 -8.05 39.80 -15.16
C THR A 289 -8.95 40.13 -13.97
N ASN A 290 -9.91 41.04 -14.12
CA ASN A 290 -10.81 41.39 -13.01
C ASN A 290 -11.82 40.27 -12.72
N GLN A 291 -12.32 39.56 -13.73
CA GLN A 291 -13.14 38.36 -13.53
C GLN A 291 -12.37 37.22 -12.85
N SER A 292 -11.09 37.04 -13.17
CA SER A 292 -10.25 36.06 -12.47
C SER A 292 -9.99 36.44 -11.00
N ILE A 293 -9.85 37.73 -10.70
CA ILE A 293 -9.62 38.21 -9.32
C ILE A 293 -10.89 38.06 -8.47
N ASP A 294 -12.08 38.36 -9.00
CA ASP A 294 -13.34 38.18 -8.27
C ASP A 294 -13.62 36.70 -7.94
N LEU A 295 -13.32 35.77 -8.88
CA LEU A 295 -13.40 34.32 -8.62
C LEU A 295 -12.39 33.84 -7.55
N THR A 296 -11.26 34.54 -7.40
CA THR A 296 -10.24 34.19 -6.39
C THR A 296 -10.60 34.76 -5.01
N ILE A 297 -11.30 35.90 -4.96
CA ILE A 297 -11.77 36.54 -3.72
C ILE A 297 -12.97 35.77 -3.14
N ASP A 298 -13.86 35.25 -3.97
CA ASP A 298 -14.98 34.39 -3.52
C ASP A 298 -14.49 33.02 -2.99
N LEU A 299 -13.35 32.50 -3.49
CA LEU A 299 -12.72 31.28 -2.96
C LEU A 299 -11.96 31.50 -1.63
N LEU A 300 -11.53 32.72 -1.32
CA LEU A 300 -10.77 33.06 -0.11
C LEU A 300 -11.64 33.68 1.00
N GLY A 301 -12.91 33.99 0.72
CA GLY A 301 -13.84 34.66 1.65
C GLY A 301 -14.54 33.75 2.66
N SER A 302 -14.23 32.45 2.73
CA SER A 302 -14.93 31.49 3.60
C SER A 302 -14.00 30.76 4.58
N GLN A 303 -13.03 31.47 5.16
CA GLN A 303 -12.35 31.04 6.40
C GLN A 303 -12.32 32.20 7.41
N SER A 304 -13.41 32.35 8.15
CA SER A 304 -13.40 33.03 9.46
C SER A 304 -12.87 32.05 10.50
N LEU A 305 -11.68 32.31 11.04
CA LEU A 305 -11.21 31.72 12.28
C LEU A 305 -10.95 32.86 13.27
N ASP A 306 -11.64 32.75 14.40
CA ASP A 306 -11.51 33.59 15.57
C ASP A 306 -10.05 33.71 16.03
N GLU A 307 -9.62 34.96 16.23
CA GLU A 307 -8.44 35.28 17.00
C GLU A 307 -8.73 35.06 18.49
N THR A 308 -7.85 34.32 19.18
CA THR A 308 -7.58 34.63 20.58
C THR A 308 -6.07 34.57 20.83
N ILE A 309 -5.52 35.76 21.03
CA ILE A 309 -4.15 36.08 21.42
C ILE A 309 -3.99 35.84 22.92
N VAL A 310 -2.97 35.09 23.36
CA VAL A 310 -2.10 35.50 24.50
C VAL A 310 -0.65 35.06 24.25
N SER A 311 0.22 36.01 24.55
CA SER A 311 1.66 36.17 24.47
C SER A 311 2.55 35.17 25.23
N SER A 312 3.82 35.01 24.78
CA SER A 312 5.03 35.54 25.45
C SER A 312 6.33 34.89 24.89
N VAL A 313 7.25 35.67 24.31
CA VAL A 313 8.50 36.28 24.87
C VAL A 313 9.76 35.37 24.82
N ASN A 314 10.69 35.79 23.96
CA ASN A 314 12.17 35.78 24.01
C ASN A 314 12.94 34.53 24.49
N SER A 315 13.86 34.02 23.65
CA SER A 315 15.31 34.31 23.73
C SER A 315 16.18 33.32 22.93
N THR A 316 17.08 33.87 22.11
CA THR A 316 18.39 33.31 21.72
C THR A 316 19.47 34.01 22.55
N PRO A 317 20.79 33.64 22.55
CA PRO A 317 21.49 32.54 21.86
C PRO A 317 22.49 31.78 22.77
N THR A 318 23.13 30.70 22.29
CA THR A 318 24.61 30.57 22.33
C THR A 318 25.14 29.33 21.57
N ASN A 319 26.28 29.58 20.94
CA ASN A 319 27.17 28.65 20.24
C ASN A 319 27.56 27.40 21.05
N ARG A 320 27.73 26.26 20.36
CA ARG A 320 28.96 25.47 20.48
C ARG A 320 29.19 24.57 19.27
N VAL A 321 30.34 24.81 18.66
CA VAL A 321 31.08 23.94 17.73
C VAL A 321 31.38 22.61 18.43
N ASN A 322 31.14 21.49 17.77
CA ASN A 322 32.07 20.37 17.80
C ASN A 322 31.98 19.53 16.52
N VAL A 323 33.14 19.46 15.89
CA VAL A 323 33.52 18.69 14.72
C VAL A 323 33.63 17.23 15.13
N LEU A 324 32.95 16.32 14.43
CA LEU A 324 33.36 14.92 14.35
C LEU A 324 33.04 14.35 12.96
N ASN A 325 34.13 14.11 12.25
CA ASN A 325 34.37 13.34 11.02
C ASN A 325 33.24 12.47 10.47
N ASN A 326 32.79 12.87 9.28
CA ASN A 326 32.19 12.03 8.26
C ASN A 326 33.32 11.40 7.43
N ASN A 327 33.43 10.07 7.39
CA ASN A 327 34.04 9.36 6.27
C ASN A 327 33.43 7.95 6.17
N ASN A 328 33.08 7.59 4.93
CA ASN A 328 32.46 6.34 4.47
C ASN A 328 30.94 6.23 4.55
N PHE A 329 30.21 6.96 3.69
CA PHE A 329 29.02 6.42 3.01
C PHE A 329 28.71 7.23 1.74
N GLN A 330 29.49 7.01 0.68
CA GLN A 330 29.14 7.42 -0.68
C GLN A 330 29.20 6.19 -1.60
N SER A 331 28.03 5.69 -2.01
CA SER A 331 27.68 5.39 -3.42
C SER A 331 26.52 4.37 -3.49
N THR A 332 25.28 4.83 -3.54
CA THR A 332 24.14 4.01 -4.02
C THR A 332 23.14 4.77 -4.90
N ASN A 333 23.33 6.08 -5.12
CA ASN A 333 22.30 6.94 -5.72
C ASN A 333 22.23 6.97 -7.25
N THR A 334 23.10 6.27 -7.97
CA THR A 334 23.11 6.31 -9.46
C THR A 334 22.34 5.18 -10.15
N LYS A 335 21.87 4.14 -9.44
CA LYS A 335 21.27 2.95 -10.07
C LYS A 335 19.73 2.91 -10.10
N ILE A 336 19.05 3.92 -9.54
CA ILE A 336 17.58 3.93 -9.42
C ILE A 336 16.91 4.59 -10.63
N ASN A 337 17.58 5.53 -11.32
CA ASN A 337 16.95 6.32 -12.38
C ASN A 337 16.96 5.67 -13.78
N GLU A 338 17.78 4.63 -14.01
CA GLU A 338 17.86 3.96 -15.32
C GLU A 338 16.74 2.92 -15.55
N ALA A 339 15.95 2.57 -14.54
CA ALA A 339 14.91 1.52 -14.65
C ALA A 339 13.51 2.04 -15.05
N LEU A 340 13.38 3.34 -15.40
CA LEU A 340 12.09 4.03 -15.50
C LEU A 340 11.63 4.39 -16.92
N ASN A 341 12.45 4.26 -17.96
CA ASN A 341 12.09 4.73 -19.32
C ASN A 341 12.29 3.67 -20.41
N GLU A 342 11.23 2.94 -20.75
CA GLU A 342 10.99 2.15 -21.98
C GLU A 342 9.57 1.55 -21.81
N THR A 343 8.57 1.60 -22.70
CA THR A 343 8.36 2.00 -24.09
C THR A 343 6.83 1.95 -24.32
N THR A 344 6.28 2.78 -25.20
CA THR A 344 4.89 2.70 -25.69
C THR A 344 4.83 2.32 -27.18
N ASN A 345 3.75 1.60 -27.52
CA ASN A 345 3.01 1.54 -28.80
C ASN A 345 3.13 0.32 -29.75
N PRO A 346 2.03 0.04 -30.53
CA PRO A 346 1.44 -1.30 -30.73
C PRO A 346 1.47 -1.81 -32.19
N ILE A 347 0.91 -3.00 -32.49
CA ILE A 347 0.20 -3.36 -33.75
C ILE A 347 -0.50 -4.74 -33.65
N GLU A 348 -1.68 -4.83 -34.28
CA GLU A 348 -2.61 -5.97 -34.38
C GLU A 348 -2.36 -6.94 -35.57
N LYS A 349 -3.02 -8.13 -35.48
CA LYS A 349 -3.55 -9.08 -36.51
C LYS A 349 -2.68 -10.25 -37.01
N ASN A 350 -2.91 -11.46 -36.45
CA ASN A 350 -2.93 -12.76 -37.18
C ASN A 350 -3.53 -13.93 -36.34
N ASN A 351 -4.85 -14.07 -36.35
CA ASN A 351 -5.68 -14.60 -35.24
C ASN A 351 -5.65 -16.10 -34.88
N ASN A 352 -4.58 -16.86 -35.14
CA ASN A 352 -4.42 -18.16 -34.45
C ASN A 352 -2.95 -18.56 -34.22
N VAL A 353 -2.00 -17.94 -34.93
CA VAL A 353 -0.56 -18.02 -34.58
C VAL A 353 -0.18 -16.86 -33.63
N THR A 354 -0.97 -15.79 -33.55
CA THR A 354 -0.72 -14.70 -32.58
C THR A 354 -1.13 -15.02 -31.16
N PHE A 355 -2.04 -15.96 -30.92
CA PHE A 355 -2.53 -16.21 -29.56
C PHE A 355 -1.42 -16.81 -28.67
N ASP A 356 -0.67 -17.78 -29.21
CA ASP A 356 0.49 -18.36 -28.51
C ASP A 356 1.62 -17.33 -28.34
N TYR A 357 1.88 -16.50 -29.37
CA TYR A 357 2.86 -15.40 -29.26
C TYR A 357 2.45 -14.35 -28.21
N THR A 358 1.15 -14.11 -28.02
CA THR A 358 0.64 -13.21 -26.97
C THR A 358 0.75 -13.83 -25.58
N ILE A 359 0.58 -15.14 -25.43
CA ILE A 359 0.74 -15.82 -24.14
C ILE A 359 2.22 -15.86 -23.74
N GLU A 360 3.13 -16.20 -24.64
CA GLU A 360 4.57 -16.19 -24.34
C GLU A 360 5.08 -14.79 -23.99
N SER A 361 4.63 -13.77 -24.72
CA SER A 361 4.93 -12.37 -24.41
C SER A 361 4.37 -11.95 -23.04
N PHE A 362 3.15 -12.39 -22.70
CA PHE A 362 2.52 -12.13 -21.41
C PHE A 362 3.24 -12.82 -20.25
N ILE A 363 3.63 -14.09 -20.41
CA ILE A 363 4.43 -14.84 -19.43
C ILE A 363 5.78 -14.15 -19.24
N SER A 364 6.46 -13.80 -20.33
CA SER A 364 7.74 -13.07 -20.26
C SER A 364 7.61 -11.72 -19.57
N PHE A 365 6.48 -11.02 -19.74
CA PHE A 365 6.18 -9.78 -19.04
C PHE A 365 6.00 -10.01 -17.54
N ILE A 366 5.21 -11.01 -17.15
CA ILE A 366 4.99 -11.37 -15.74
C ILE A 366 6.31 -11.78 -15.07
N ASP A 367 7.13 -12.61 -15.72
CA ASP A 367 8.43 -13.04 -15.21
C ASP A 367 9.36 -11.83 -15.00
N ASN A 368 9.36 -10.87 -15.94
CA ASN A 368 10.12 -9.63 -15.81
C ASN A 368 9.64 -8.78 -14.62
N GLU A 369 8.32 -8.67 -14.40
CA GLU A 369 7.77 -7.94 -13.26
C GLU A 369 8.08 -8.63 -11.92
N TYR A 370 8.00 -9.96 -11.84
CA TYR A 370 8.43 -10.70 -10.65
C TYR A 370 9.92 -10.54 -10.36
N TYR A 371 10.76 -10.56 -11.39
CA TYR A 371 12.20 -10.29 -11.23
C TYR A 371 12.47 -8.90 -10.64
N LYS A 372 11.73 -7.88 -11.11
CA LYS A 372 11.82 -6.52 -10.54
C LYS A 372 11.34 -6.47 -9.09
N ILE A 373 10.25 -7.17 -8.76
CA ILE A 373 9.76 -7.30 -7.37
C ILE A 373 10.82 -7.96 -6.48
N GLU A 374 11.45 -9.04 -6.92
CA GLU A 374 12.50 -9.73 -6.15
C GLU A 374 13.72 -8.82 -5.90
N LYS A 375 14.12 -8.04 -6.92
CA LYS A 375 15.19 -7.04 -6.77
C LYS A 375 14.83 -5.98 -5.73
N LEU A 376 13.60 -5.44 -5.78
CA LEU A 376 13.11 -4.46 -4.80
C LEU A 376 13.03 -5.05 -3.38
N ASP A 377 12.56 -6.28 -3.24
CA ASP A 377 12.47 -6.96 -1.93
C ASP A 377 13.87 -7.22 -1.34
N ASN A 378 14.85 -7.57 -2.16
CA ASN A 378 16.23 -7.70 -1.72
C ASN A 378 16.82 -6.38 -1.22
N GLU A 379 16.55 -5.26 -1.89
CA GLU A 379 16.93 -3.93 -1.40
C GLU A 379 16.18 -3.57 -0.11
N LYS A 380 14.88 -3.87 -0.02
CA LYS A 380 14.08 -3.65 1.20
C LYS A 380 14.65 -4.41 2.40
N ARG A 381 15.11 -5.65 2.19
CA ARG A 381 15.78 -6.45 3.24
C ARG A 381 17.10 -5.82 3.68
N LYS A 382 17.89 -5.24 2.76
CA LYS A 382 19.13 -4.53 3.12
C LYS A 382 18.83 -3.30 3.99
N VAL A 383 17.86 -2.49 3.60
CA VAL A 383 17.42 -1.32 4.39
C VAL A 383 16.92 -1.75 5.77
N ARG A 384 16.11 -2.82 5.85
CA ARG A 384 15.63 -3.36 7.13
C ARG A 384 16.77 -3.84 8.04
N ARG A 385 17.81 -4.47 7.48
CA ARG A 385 19.00 -4.86 8.26
C ARG A 385 19.76 -3.65 8.77
N ALA A 386 19.95 -2.62 7.96
CA ALA A 386 20.59 -1.38 8.37
C ALA A 386 19.83 -0.69 9.51
N LEU A 387 18.49 -0.61 9.43
CA LEU A 387 17.65 -0.09 10.50
C LEU A 387 17.77 -0.91 11.80
N LYS A 388 17.79 -2.24 11.71
CA LYS A 388 18.00 -3.12 12.87
C LYS A 388 19.37 -2.92 13.51
N GLN A 389 20.43 -2.82 12.70
CA GLN A 389 21.79 -2.57 13.18
C GLN A 389 21.89 -1.21 13.87
N TRP A 390 21.28 -0.18 13.29
CA TRP A 390 21.26 1.14 13.90
C TRP A 390 20.50 1.16 15.23
N ASN A 391 19.31 0.55 15.30
CA ASN A 391 18.56 0.45 16.56
C ASN A 391 19.36 -0.26 17.66
N ALA A 392 20.04 -1.36 17.32
CA ALA A 392 20.86 -2.11 18.27
C ALA A 392 22.07 -1.32 18.77
N LEU A 393 22.73 -0.55 17.90
CA LEU A 393 23.82 0.34 18.28
C LEU A 393 23.32 1.48 19.17
N PHE A 394 22.21 2.12 18.80
CA PHE A 394 21.62 3.20 19.57
C PHE A 394 21.25 2.73 20.99
N GLU A 395 20.60 1.58 21.10
CA GLU A 395 20.18 1.01 22.38
C GLU A 395 21.39 0.68 23.27
N ARG A 396 22.46 0.13 22.69
CA ARG A 396 23.71 -0.15 23.40
C ARG A 396 24.41 1.11 23.92
N GLU A 397 24.38 2.19 23.15
CA GLU A 397 25.05 3.45 23.51
C GLU A 397 24.25 4.27 24.53
N ASN A 398 22.92 4.21 24.47
CA ASN A 398 22.05 5.09 25.24
C ASN A 398 21.27 4.37 26.36
N ASN A 399 21.37 3.04 26.46
CA ASN A 399 20.57 2.19 27.37
C ASN A 399 19.06 2.48 27.30
N ARG A 400 18.56 2.87 26.13
CA ARG A 400 17.14 3.11 25.85
C ARG A 400 16.85 2.99 24.36
N LEU A 401 15.57 2.80 24.04
CA LEU A 401 15.10 2.84 22.66
C LEU A 401 15.16 4.29 22.10
N PRO A 402 15.42 4.45 20.79
CA PRO A 402 15.39 5.75 20.13
C PRO A 402 13.97 6.29 20.06
N SER A 403 13.79 7.56 20.42
CA SER A 403 12.53 8.29 20.31
C SER A 403 12.15 8.51 18.84
N ASN A 404 10.87 8.82 18.59
CA ASN A 404 10.39 9.08 17.22
C ASN A 404 11.12 10.25 16.55
N LEU A 405 11.50 11.28 17.32
CA LEU A 405 12.25 12.43 16.81
C LEU A 405 13.67 12.01 16.38
N GLU A 406 14.37 11.23 17.21
CA GLU A 406 15.72 10.73 16.91
C GLU A 406 15.73 9.76 15.72
N ARG A 407 14.71 8.91 15.60
CA ARG A 407 14.53 8.06 14.40
C ARG A 407 14.37 8.91 13.16
N LYS A 408 13.57 9.98 13.24
CA LYS A 408 13.33 10.89 12.11
C LYS A 408 14.58 11.65 11.70
N GLU A 409 15.38 12.12 12.65
CA GLU A 409 16.61 12.89 12.36
C GLU A 409 17.76 12.01 11.87
N LEU A 410 18.02 10.87 12.51
CA LEU A 410 19.23 10.08 12.27
C LEU A 410 19.05 9.00 11.19
N VAL A 411 17.85 8.42 11.09
CA VAL A 411 17.53 7.34 10.13
C VAL A 411 16.28 7.62 9.30
N GLY A 412 15.80 8.87 9.27
CA GLY A 412 14.61 9.26 8.50
C GLY A 412 14.69 8.86 7.04
N LYS A 413 15.87 9.02 6.43
CA LYS A 413 16.12 8.61 5.03
C LYS A 413 15.99 7.10 4.83
N LEU A 414 16.46 6.28 5.76
CA LEU A 414 16.34 4.81 5.66
C LEU A 414 14.88 4.35 5.80
N TYR A 415 14.10 5.00 6.67
CA TYR A 415 12.66 4.75 6.75
C TYR A 415 11.94 5.18 5.47
N GLU A 416 12.27 6.35 4.91
CA GLU A 416 11.72 6.82 3.65
C GLU A 416 12.03 5.85 2.50
N ASP A 417 13.28 5.38 2.39
CA ASP A 417 13.70 4.39 1.40
C ASP A 417 12.95 3.06 1.59
N TYR A 418 12.76 2.61 2.84
CA TYR A 418 11.97 1.41 3.14
C TYR A 418 10.50 1.53 2.70
N HIS A 419 9.88 2.69 2.94
CA HIS A 419 8.51 2.96 2.53
C HIS A 419 8.38 3.07 1.01
N LYS A 420 9.31 3.77 0.34
CA LYS A 420 9.38 3.83 -1.14
C LYS A 420 9.51 2.44 -1.75
N LEU A 421 10.39 1.59 -1.22
CA LEU A 421 10.55 0.21 -1.69
C LEU A 421 9.27 -0.61 -1.48
N SER A 422 8.63 -0.48 -0.31
CA SER A 422 7.37 -1.17 -0.02
C SER A 422 6.22 -0.74 -0.93
N TYR A 423 6.11 0.56 -1.20
CA TYR A 423 5.12 1.11 -2.13
C TYR A 423 5.33 0.60 -3.57
N ASN A 424 6.58 0.61 -4.05
CA ASN A 424 6.91 0.12 -5.40
C ASN A 424 6.65 -1.38 -5.57
N ILE A 425 6.91 -2.19 -4.54
CA ILE A 425 6.57 -3.62 -4.55
C ILE A 425 5.07 -3.78 -4.67
N ARG A 426 4.29 -3.08 -3.84
CA ARG A 426 2.82 -3.14 -3.85
C ARG A 426 2.24 -2.76 -5.22
N LEU A 427 2.67 -1.62 -5.78
CA LEU A 427 2.20 -1.13 -7.07
C LEU A 427 2.42 -2.15 -8.20
N ARG A 428 3.58 -2.84 -8.20
CA ARG A 428 3.89 -3.87 -9.19
C ARG A 428 3.08 -5.14 -8.99
N THR A 429 2.87 -5.56 -7.74
CA THR A 429 1.99 -6.70 -7.42
C THR A 429 0.56 -6.41 -7.88
N GLU A 430 0.01 -5.25 -7.57
CA GLU A 430 -1.34 -4.83 -8.02
C GLU A 430 -1.45 -4.80 -9.55
N LYS A 431 -0.37 -4.39 -10.25
CA LYS A 431 -0.31 -4.45 -11.73
C LYS A 431 -0.35 -5.88 -12.25
N ILE A 432 0.37 -6.82 -11.64
CA ILE A 432 0.34 -8.24 -12.01
C ILE A 432 -1.06 -8.81 -11.75
N ASP A 433 -1.65 -8.53 -10.59
CA ASP A 433 -2.98 -9.03 -10.22
C ASP A 433 -4.07 -8.50 -11.16
N SER A 434 -4.02 -7.21 -11.50
CA SER A 434 -4.94 -6.59 -12.48
C SER A 434 -4.83 -7.24 -13.85
N LEU A 435 -3.61 -7.54 -14.31
CA LEU A 435 -3.39 -8.24 -15.57
C LEU A 435 -3.88 -9.69 -15.52
N LEU A 436 -3.57 -10.43 -14.45
CA LEU A 436 -4.07 -11.80 -14.27
C LEU A 436 -5.60 -11.86 -14.26
N PHE A 437 -6.25 -10.88 -13.64
CA PHE A 437 -7.69 -10.74 -13.63
C PHE A 437 -8.26 -10.41 -15.02
N GLN A 438 -7.63 -9.47 -15.74
CA GLN A 438 -8.08 -9.05 -17.08
C GLN A 438 -8.07 -10.20 -18.10
N TYR A 439 -7.09 -11.10 -18.02
CA TYR A 439 -6.97 -12.23 -18.95
C TYR A 439 -7.75 -13.48 -18.52
N ASP A 440 -8.56 -13.38 -17.45
CA ASP A 440 -9.36 -14.47 -16.88
C ASP A 440 -8.56 -15.78 -16.70
N LEU A 441 -7.29 -15.64 -16.33
CA LEU A 441 -6.34 -16.75 -16.16
C LEU A 441 -6.55 -17.48 -14.82
N THR A 442 -7.70 -17.30 -14.18
CA THR A 442 -8.09 -18.00 -12.95
C THR A 442 -8.56 -19.44 -13.22
N SER A 443 -8.79 -19.79 -14.50
CA SER A 443 -9.24 -21.09 -14.97
C SER A 443 -8.12 -22.14 -15.14
N ASP A 444 -8.49 -23.42 -15.10
CA ASP A 444 -7.66 -24.64 -15.19
C ASP A 444 -6.55 -24.65 -16.25
N LYS A 445 -6.62 -23.79 -17.27
CA LYS A 445 -5.53 -23.57 -18.25
C LYS A 445 -4.23 -23.04 -17.61
N PHE A 446 -4.32 -22.19 -16.59
CA PHE A 446 -3.12 -21.74 -15.86
C PHE A 446 -2.55 -22.87 -14.99
N LEU A 447 -3.40 -23.77 -14.48
CA LEU A 447 -3.00 -25.00 -13.79
C LEU A 447 -2.29 -26.00 -14.71
N GLN A 448 -2.66 -26.06 -16.00
CA GLN A 448 -1.95 -26.85 -17.00
C GLN A 448 -0.57 -26.23 -17.37
N LEU A 449 -0.47 -24.90 -17.47
CA LEU A 449 0.83 -24.22 -17.60
C LEU A 449 1.71 -24.36 -16.35
N LYS A 450 1.11 -24.52 -15.16
CA LYS A 450 1.75 -24.82 -13.86
C LYS A 450 2.54 -26.13 -13.83
N GLN A 451 2.27 -27.06 -14.75
CA GLN A 451 2.92 -28.38 -14.80
C GLN A 451 4.32 -28.36 -15.44
N ASN A 452 4.83 -27.19 -15.84
CA ASN A 452 6.21 -27.04 -16.31
C ASN A 452 7.13 -26.53 -15.17
N PRO A 453 7.92 -27.41 -14.51
CA PRO A 453 8.39 -27.19 -13.14
C PRO A 453 9.64 -26.31 -12.99
N LYS A 454 10.11 -25.64 -14.04
CA LYS A 454 11.48 -25.07 -14.03
C LYS A 454 11.63 -23.59 -13.70
N MET A 455 10.60 -22.74 -13.73
CA MET A 455 10.86 -21.29 -13.58
C MET A 455 10.02 -20.48 -12.58
N VAL A 456 8.81 -20.89 -12.21
CA VAL A 456 7.89 -19.93 -11.54
C VAL A 456 7.83 -20.06 -10.00
N TRP A 457 8.28 -21.18 -9.42
CA TRP A 457 7.82 -21.58 -8.09
C TRP A 457 8.67 -21.16 -6.88
N LYS A 458 9.87 -20.62 -7.06
CA LYS A 458 10.65 -20.09 -5.92
C LYS A 458 10.13 -18.74 -5.40
N GLY A 459 9.43 -17.97 -6.23
CA GLY A 459 8.85 -16.66 -5.85
C GLY A 459 7.51 -16.77 -5.13
N ILE A 460 6.55 -17.51 -5.70
CA ILE A 460 5.16 -17.55 -5.22
C ILE A 460 5.03 -18.30 -3.88
N SER A 461 5.79 -19.39 -3.67
CA SER A 461 5.75 -20.17 -2.43
C SER A 461 6.34 -19.45 -1.22
N LYS A 462 7.26 -18.49 -1.44
CA LYS A 462 7.82 -17.66 -0.37
C LYS A 462 6.90 -16.51 0.03
N PHE A 463 6.09 -15.99 -0.90
CA PHE A 463 5.24 -14.82 -0.65
C PHE A 463 4.00 -15.15 0.21
N LYS A 464 3.37 -16.31 -0.03
CA LYS A 464 2.24 -16.81 0.80
C LYS A 464 2.60 -17.16 2.25
N ARG A 465 3.89 -17.21 2.61
CA ARG A 465 4.35 -17.45 3.99
C ARG A 465 4.77 -16.17 4.72
N SER A 466 4.70 -15.00 4.07
CA SER A 466 5.18 -13.72 4.63
C SER A 466 4.14 -12.59 4.66
N SER A 467 2.95 -12.82 4.09
CA SER A 467 1.71 -12.13 4.44
C SER A 467 1.03 -12.88 5.57
#